data_AF-A0A2N9WQZ8-F1
#
_entry.id   AF-A0A2N9WQZ8-F1
#
_cell.length_a   1.000
_cell.length_b   1.000
_cell.length_c   1.000
_cell.angle_alpha   90.00
_cell.angle_beta   90.00
_cell.angle_gamma   90.00
#
_symmetry.space_group_name_H-M   'P 1'
#
loop_
_entity.id
_entity.type
_entity.pdbx_description
1 polymer ?
#
loop_
_entity_poly.entity_id
_entity_poly.type
_entity_poly.pdbx_seq_one_letter_code
_entity_poly.pdbx_strand_id
1 'polypeptide(L)' 'MPTKVRKTWVQALQKNNSVTITMSYGIVGLSRCAYYYQPKLQDDSMIISVLNAITDRHLR' A
#
# COMPACT_ATOMS: atom_id res chain seq x y z
N MET A 1 3.73 10.51 -11.52
CA MET A 1 2.55 10.71 -10.66
C MET A 1 2.56 9.69 -9.52
N PRO A 2 2.40 10.10 -8.24
CA PRO A 2 2.47 9.19 -7.09
C PRO A 2 1.40 8.09 -7.14
N THR A 3 1.72 6.91 -6.61
CA THR A 3 0.83 5.73 -6.61
C THR A 3 -0.52 6.01 -5.97
N LYS A 4 -0.55 6.77 -4.86
CA LYS A 4 -1.79 7.15 -4.17
C LYS A 4 -2.73 7.93 -5.09
N VAL A 5 -2.21 8.89 -5.84
CA VAL A 5 -3.01 9.72 -6.74
C VAL A 5 -3.49 8.90 -7.95
N ARG A 6 -2.64 8.01 -8.47
CA ARG A 6 -3.03 7.08 -9.54
C ARG A 6 -4.16 6.13 -9.10
N LYS A 7 -4.17 5.65 -7.86
CA LYS A 7 -5.30 4.86 -7.32
C LYS A 7 -6.62 5.63 -7.34
N THR A 8 -6.59 6.91 -6.96
CA THR A 8 -7.78 7.78 -7.02
C THR A 8 -8.29 7.94 -8.44
N TRP A 9 -7.40 8.09 -9.42
CA TRP A 9 -7.81 8.18 -10.83
C TRP A 9 -8.42 6.89 -11.34
N VAL A 10 -7.89 5.73 -10.94
CA VAL A 10 -8.49 4.42 -11.26
C VAL A 10 -9.92 4.32 -10.73
N GLN A 11 -10.17 4.76 -9.50
CA GLN A 11 -11.51 4.78 -8.89
C GLN A 11 -12.46 5.74 -9.62
N ALA A 12 -11.98 6.94 -9.97
CA ALA A 12 -12.76 7.92 -10.73
C ALA A 12 -13.13 7.41 -12.14
N LEU A 13 -12.20 6.73 -12.81
CA LEU A 13 -12.42 6.13 -14.13
C LEU A 13 -13.52 5.07 -14.10
N GLN A 14 -13.49 4.16 -13.12
CA GLN A 14 -14.54 3.15 -12.93
C GLN A 14 -15.90 3.80 -12.66
N LYS A 15 -15.95 4.79 -11.76
CA LYS A 15 -17.19 5.46 -11.38
C LYS A 15 -17.83 6.23 -12.55
N ASN A 16 -17.03 6.90 -13.37
CA ASN A 16 -17.55 7.82 -14.38
C ASN A 16 -17.79 7.17 -15.75
N ASN A 17 -17.16 6.02 -16.03
CA ASN A 17 -17.14 5.45 -17.38
C ASN A 17 -17.58 3.97 -17.43
N SER A 18 -18.03 3.37 -16.32
CA SER A 18 -18.39 1.95 -16.20
C SER A 18 -17.33 0.98 -16.78
N VAL A 19 -16.06 1.37 -16.73
CA VAL A 19 -14.95 0.52 -17.21
C VAL A 19 -14.54 -0.49 -16.14
N THR A 20 -14.00 -1.62 -16.59
CA THR A 20 -13.51 -2.65 -15.67
C THR A 20 -12.27 -2.16 -14.92
N ILE A 21 -12.05 -2.75 -13.74
CA ILE A 21 -10.85 -2.46 -12.94
C ILE A 21 -9.55 -2.71 -13.70
N THR A 22 -9.50 -3.78 -14.51
CA THR A 22 -8.35 -4.13 -15.33
C THR A 22 -8.02 -3.10 -16.39
N MET A 23 -9.03 -2.58 -17.08
CA MET A 23 -8.83 -1.49 -18.03
C MET A 23 -8.38 -0.21 -17.32
N SER A 24 -9.03 0.14 -16.21
CA SER A 24 -8.74 1.39 -15.51
C SER A 24 -7.30 1.47 -14.97
N TYR A 25 -6.77 0.43 -14.32
CA TYR A 25 -5.36 0.46 -13.88
C TYR A 25 -4.37 0.37 -15.05
N GLY A 26 -4.74 -0.29 -16.16
CA GLY A 26 -3.94 -0.30 -17.39
C GLY A 26 -3.79 1.10 -18.00
N ILE A 27 -4.89 1.83 -18.13
CA ILE A 27 -4.92 3.21 -18.65
C ILE A 27 -4.10 4.16 -17.78
N VAL A 28 -4.20 4.03 -16.45
CA VAL A 28 -3.47 4.88 -15.49
C VAL A 28 -2.00 4.45 -15.33
N GLY A 29 -1.56 3.39 -16.02
CA GLY A 29 -0.19 2.89 -15.94
C GLY A 29 0.16 2.40 -14.53
N LEU A 30 -0.78 1.72 -13.87
CA LEU A 30 -0.63 1.17 -12.53
C LEU A 30 -0.62 -0.36 -12.61
N SER A 31 0.39 -0.99 -12.01
CA SER A 31 0.40 -2.45 -11.92
C SER A 31 -0.71 -2.93 -10.98
N ARG A 32 -1.18 -4.15 -11.19
CA ARG A 32 -2.17 -4.80 -10.32
C ARG A 32 -1.73 -4.82 -8.87
N CYS A 33 -0.46 -5.14 -8.62
CA CYS A 33 0.13 -5.13 -7.28
C CYS A 33 0.11 -3.72 -6.68
N ALA A 34 0.56 -2.71 -7.43
CA ALA A 34 0.54 -1.34 -6.96
C ALA A 34 -0.88 -0.83 -6.67
N TYR A 35 -1.90 -1.33 -7.36
CA TYR A 35 -3.30 -1.01 -7.10
C TYR A 35 -3.82 -1.61 -5.78
N TYR A 36 -3.70 -2.93 -5.61
CA TYR A 36 -4.29 -3.62 -4.47
C TYR A 36 -3.47 -3.50 -3.18
N TYR A 37 -2.13 -3.54 -3.28
CA TYR A 37 -1.31 -3.46 -2.08
C TYR A 37 -1.29 -2.02 -1.55
N GLN A 38 -1.72 -1.88 -0.31
CA GLN A 38 -1.45 -0.69 0.47
C GLN A 38 -0.01 -0.77 0.98
N PRO A 39 0.77 0.32 0.92
CA PRO A 39 2.04 0.36 1.64
C PRO A 39 1.77 0.00 3.10
N LYS A 40 2.52 -0.96 3.65
CA LYS A 40 2.46 -1.21 5.09
C LYS A 40 2.82 0.11 5.78
N LEU A 41 2.01 0.52 6.76
CA LEU A 41 2.41 1.56 7.69
C LEU A 41 3.65 1.04 8.41
N GLN A 42 4.77 1.71 8.17
CA GLN A 42 6.10 1.38 8.69
C GLN A 42 6.21 1.84 10.15
N ASP A 43 5.17 1.63 10.95
CA ASP A 43 5.27 1.81 12.40
C ASP A 43 5.75 0.50 13.01
N ASP A 44 7.05 0.29 12.88
CA ASP A 44 7.73 -0.89 13.41
C ASP A 44 8.06 -0.72 14.91
N SER A 45 7.58 0.36 15.55
CA SER A 45 7.90 0.70 16.94
C SER A 45 7.53 -0.42 17.92
N MET A 46 6.42 -1.12 17.67
CA MET A 46 6.03 -2.28 18.47
C MET A 46 7.04 -3.43 18.34
N ILE A 47 7.48 -3.73 17.12
CA ILE A 47 8.46 -4.79 16.85
C ILE A 47 9.80 -4.44 17.50
N ILE A 48 10.24 -3.19 17.34
CA ILE A 48 11.47 -2.67 17.94
C ILE A 48 11.41 -2.76 19.48
N SER A 49 10.29 -2.36 20.08
CA SER A 49 10.09 -2.43 21.54
C SER A 49 10.17 -3.86 22.06
N VAL A 50 9.52 -4.81 21.40
CA VAL A 50 9.55 -6.25 21.76
C VAL A 50 10.98 -6.79 21.64
N LEU A 51 11.68 -6.48 20.55
CA LEU A 51 13.06 -6.94 20.35
C LEU A 51 14.01 -6.38 21.42
N ASN A 52 13.84 -5.11 21.80
CA ASN A 52 14.62 -4.49 22.88
C ASN A 52 14.34 -5.16 24.23
N ALA A 53 13.09 -5.49 24.54
CA ALA A 53 12.73 -6.17 25.78
C ALA A 53 13.31 -7.60 25.88
N ILE A 54 13.34 -8.33 24.76
CA ILE A 54 14.01 -9.65 24.69
C ILE A 54 15.52 -9.48 24.89
N THR A 55 16.11 -8.50 24.22
CA THR A 55 17.55 -8.23 24.29
C THR A 55 17.98 -7.87 25.71
N ASP A 56 17.25 -6.98 26.39
CA ASP A 56 17.46 -6.61 27.80
C ASP A 56 17.39 -7.82 28.74
N ARG A 57 16.36 -8.67 28.56
CA ARG A 57 16.15 -9.86 29.39
C ARG A 57 17.27 -10.90 29.27
N HIS A 58 17.92 -10.99 28.11
CA HIS A 58 18.91 -12.04 27.81
C HIS A 58 20.37 -11.58 27.84
N LEU A 59 20.63 -10.27 27.96
CA LEU A 59 21.98 -9.71 28.10
C LEU A 59 22.46 -9.58 29.56
N ARG A 60 21.67 -10.06 30.53
CA ARG A 60 22.04 -10.05 31.96
C ARG A 60 22.67 -11.35 32.41
#